data_AF-A4X3T5-F1
#
_entry.id   AF-A4X3T5-F1
#
_cell.length_a   1.000
_cell.length_b   1.000
_cell.length_c   1.000
_cell.angle_alpha   90.00
_cell.angle_beta   90.00
_cell.angle_gamma   90.00
#
_symmetry.space_group_name_H-M   'P 1'
#
loop_
_entity.id
_entity.type
_entity.pdbx_description
1 polymer ?
#
loop_
_entity_poly.entity_id
_entity_poly.type
_entity_poly.pdbx_seq_one_letter_code
_entity_poly.pdbx_strand_id
1 'polypeptide(L)'
;MALLDQWTALSGSLLYGSAAETSCFLMARERGHRDGDIWPATVYPSGKFEVVFQHLSNRHPFDDVVLREQLRQRLNQLPGVDIAAAKLTLRPGFPLKVLGQAGAAETLLGHLQWFYEQAHVSDQHSTITV
;
A
#
# COMPACT_ATOMS: atom_id res chain seq x y z
N MET A 1 -4.54 18.71 -0.01
CA MET A 1 -3.11 18.47 0.32
C MET A 1 -2.61 17.31 -0.53
N ALA A 2 -1.32 17.29 -0.90
CA ALA A 2 -0.78 16.25 -1.80
C ALA A 2 -0.79 14.86 -1.12
N LEU A 3 -0.84 13.78 -1.91
CA LEU A 3 -0.92 12.39 -1.42
C LEU A 3 0.18 12.07 -0.38
N LEU A 4 1.41 12.53 -0.63
CA LEU A 4 2.56 12.27 0.25
C LEU A 4 2.41 12.98 1.61
N ASP A 5 1.93 14.22 1.63
CA ASP A 5 1.70 14.96 2.88
C ASP A 5 0.66 14.25 3.75
N GLN A 6 -0.42 13.76 3.11
CA GLN A 6 -1.47 13.05 3.82
C GLN A 6 -1.01 11.67 4.31
N TRP A 7 -0.15 10.98 3.55
CA TRP A 7 0.52 9.78 4.05
C TRP A 7 1.33 10.05 5.31
N THR A 8 2.12 11.14 5.32
CA THR A 8 2.89 11.52 6.51
C THR A 8 2.00 11.95 7.68
N ALA A 9 0.85 12.57 7.40
CA ALA A 9 -0.14 12.93 8.43
C ALA A 9 -0.79 11.70 9.09
N LEU A 10 -0.81 10.54 8.41
CA LEU A 10 -1.25 9.25 8.96
C LEU A 10 -0.15 8.55 9.80
N SER A 11 0.96 9.22 10.08
CA SER A 11 2.17 8.64 10.69
C SER A 11 2.92 7.63 9.82
N GLY A 12 2.56 7.52 8.53
CA GLY A 12 3.37 6.83 7.55
C GLY A 12 4.68 7.57 7.30
N SER A 13 5.75 6.84 6.97
CA SER A 13 7.04 7.43 6.61
C SER A 13 7.30 7.30 5.10
N LEU A 14 8.17 8.17 4.58
CA LEU A 14 8.61 8.15 3.20
C LEU A 14 10.06 7.67 3.16
N LEU A 15 10.31 6.60 2.44
CA LEU A 15 11.66 6.16 2.12
C LEU A 15 11.93 6.42 0.65
N TYR A 16 13.12 6.91 0.31
CA TYR A 16 13.50 7.18 -1.08
C TYR A 16 14.58 6.21 -1.55
N GLY A 17 14.38 5.63 -2.72
CA GLY A 17 15.38 4.84 -3.44
C GLY A 17 16.03 5.67 -4.54
N SER A 18 17.25 5.31 -4.93
CA SER A 18 18.05 6.05 -5.92
C SER A 18 18.55 5.16 -7.07
N ALA A 19 17.69 4.23 -7.53
CA ALA A 19 17.98 3.37 -8.67
C ALA A 19 17.88 4.18 -10.00
N ALA A 20 17.34 3.57 -11.07
CA ALA A 20 17.18 4.26 -12.36
C ALA A 20 16.33 5.54 -12.28
N GLU A 21 15.40 5.60 -11.32
CA GLU A 21 14.62 6.78 -10.98
C GLU A 21 14.46 6.86 -9.44
N THR A 22 14.33 8.09 -8.90
CA THR A 22 14.01 8.31 -7.49
C THR A 22 12.63 7.75 -7.16
N SER A 23 12.57 6.61 -6.52
CA SER A 23 11.31 5.97 -6.11
C SER A 23 10.94 6.36 -4.68
N CYS A 24 9.68 6.66 -4.41
CA CYS A 24 9.18 6.99 -3.08
C CYS A 24 8.32 5.84 -2.53
N PHE A 25 8.79 5.19 -1.47
CA PHE A 25 8.10 4.08 -0.80
C PHE A 25 7.21 4.64 0.30
N LEU A 26 5.93 4.27 0.31
CA LEU A 26 4.95 4.67 1.32
C LEU A 26 5.04 3.73 2.54
N MET A 27 6.06 3.89 3.37
CA MET A 27 6.36 2.97 4.47
C MET A 27 5.30 3.08 5.57
N ALA A 28 4.57 1.99 5.81
CA ALA A 28 3.62 1.89 6.93
C ALA A 28 4.37 1.47 8.19
N ARG A 29 5.25 0.46 8.08
CA ARG A 29 6.23 0.12 9.11
C ARG A 29 7.62 0.35 8.57
N GLU A 30 8.44 1.09 9.30
CA GLU A 30 9.78 1.45 8.89
C GLU A 30 10.74 0.26 8.84
N ARG A 31 11.93 0.47 8.25
CA ARG A 31 12.99 -0.54 8.23
C ARG A 31 13.43 -0.88 9.65
N GLY A 32 13.54 -2.17 9.96
CA GLY A 32 13.93 -2.64 11.29
C GLY A 32 12.79 -2.68 12.30
N HIS A 33 11.54 -2.36 11.89
CA HIS A 33 10.38 -2.60 12.73
C HIS A 33 10.32 -4.08 13.14
N ARG A 34 9.98 -4.35 14.41
CA ARG A 34 10.00 -5.70 15.00
C ARG A 34 9.17 -6.73 14.22
N ASP A 35 8.04 -6.28 13.66
CA ASP A 35 7.10 -7.10 12.88
C ASP A 35 7.40 -7.05 11.36
N GLY A 36 8.60 -6.61 10.99
CA GLY A 36 9.05 -6.43 9.61
C GLY A 36 8.56 -5.13 8.98
N ASP A 37 9.32 -4.64 7.99
CA ASP A 37 8.96 -3.46 7.21
C ASP A 37 7.82 -3.77 6.23
N ILE A 38 6.94 -2.81 5.97
CA ILE A 38 5.82 -3.02 5.03
C ILE A 38 5.34 -1.69 4.43
N TRP A 39 4.97 -1.72 3.15
CA TRP A 39 4.45 -0.59 2.40
C TRP A 39 3.48 -1.09 1.32
N PRO A 40 2.39 -0.36 1.00
CA PRO A 40 1.43 -0.80 -0.01
C PRO A 40 1.92 -0.52 -1.44
N ALA A 41 2.69 0.55 -1.60
CA ALA A 41 3.02 1.08 -2.92
C ALA A 41 4.32 1.88 -2.95
N THR A 42 4.85 1.99 -4.16
CA THR A 42 5.96 2.85 -4.54
C THR A 42 5.47 3.85 -5.59
N VAL A 43 5.75 5.13 -5.37
CA VAL A 43 5.41 6.24 -6.25
C VAL A 43 6.64 6.64 -7.05
N TYR A 44 6.48 6.77 -8.36
CA TYR A 44 7.54 7.18 -9.27
C TYR A 44 7.23 8.58 -9.85
N PRO A 45 8.22 9.49 -9.92
CA PRO A 45 8.09 10.81 -10.56
C PRO A 45 7.60 10.74 -12.02
N SER A 46 7.87 9.65 -12.72
CA SER A 46 7.34 9.32 -14.05
C SER A 46 5.81 9.17 -14.11
N GLY A 47 5.12 9.30 -12.98
CA GLY A 47 3.67 9.32 -12.91
C GLY A 47 3.07 7.95 -12.65
N LYS A 48 3.83 7.00 -12.09
CA LYS A 48 3.34 5.64 -11.80
C LYS A 48 3.11 5.44 -10.30
N PHE A 49 1.95 4.89 -9.96
CA PHE A 49 1.68 4.29 -8.66
C PHE A 49 1.82 2.76 -8.79
N GLU A 50 2.88 2.17 -8.24
CA GLU A 50 3.13 0.73 -8.30
C GLU A 50 2.74 0.08 -6.97
N VAL A 51 1.85 -0.92 -7.04
CA VAL A 51 1.41 -1.70 -5.89
C VAL A 51 2.33 -2.89 -5.73
N VAL A 52 2.89 -3.08 -4.54
CA VAL A 52 3.98 -4.05 -4.34
C VAL A 52 3.50 -5.42 -3.86
N PHE A 53 2.46 -6.00 -4.46
CA PHE A 53 1.89 -7.29 -4.01
C PHE A 53 2.94 -8.41 -3.89
N GLN A 54 3.94 -8.43 -4.77
CA GLN A 54 5.10 -9.32 -4.66
C GLN A 54 5.78 -9.22 -3.28
N HIS A 55 6.03 -8.01 -2.79
CA HIS A 55 6.66 -7.77 -1.49
C HIS A 55 5.69 -8.00 -0.33
N LEU A 56 4.39 -7.79 -0.53
CA LEU A 56 3.38 -8.07 0.49
C LEU A 56 3.24 -9.58 0.77
N SER A 57 3.49 -10.43 -0.24
CA SER A 57 3.28 -11.88 -0.14
C SER A 57 4.04 -12.62 0.96
N ASN A 58 5.04 -11.97 1.57
CA ASN A 58 5.82 -12.50 2.68
C ASN A 58 5.93 -11.51 3.85
N ARG A 59 5.00 -10.56 3.98
CA ARG A 59 4.99 -9.53 5.02
C ARG A 59 3.65 -9.51 5.74
N HIS A 60 3.65 -9.93 6.99
CA HIS A 60 2.47 -9.89 7.85
C HIS A 60 1.87 -8.48 7.98
N PRO A 61 0.53 -8.30 7.94
CA PRO A 61 -0.50 -9.35 7.79
C PRO A 61 -0.89 -9.63 6.33
N PHE A 62 -0.24 -8.97 5.36
CA PHE A 62 -0.56 -9.13 3.95
C PHE A 62 0.15 -10.33 3.30
N ASP A 63 0.83 -11.17 4.06
CA ASP A 63 1.16 -12.52 3.61
C ASP A 63 -0.13 -13.35 3.41
N ASP A 64 -1.17 -13.07 4.20
CA ASP A 64 -2.54 -13.54 3.94
C ASP A 64 -3.06 -13.02 2.58
N VAL A 65 -3.39 -13.97 1.70
CA VAL A 65 -3.94 -13.70 0.36
C VAL A 65 -5.30 -13.01 0.43
N VAL A 66 -6.10 -13.24 1.48
CA VAL A 66 -7.41 -12.62 1.64
C VAL A 66 -7.27 -11.12 1.87
N LEU A 67 -6.35 -10.68 2.75
CA LEU A 67 -6.06 -9.27 2.97
C LEU A 67 -5.46 -8.60 1.73
N ARG A 68 -4.58 -9.30 1.00
CA ARG A 68 -4.07 -8.79 -0.29
C ARG A 68 -5.17 -8.63 -1.34
N GLU A 69 -6.10 -9.57 -1.42
CA GLU A 69 -7.22 -9.48 -2.33
C GLU A 69 -8.15 -8.32 -1.95
N GLN A 70 -8.39 -8.07 -0.67
CA GLN A 70 -9.13 -6.88 -0.21
C GLN A 70 -8.43 -5.59 -0.64
N LEU A 71 -7.09 -5.50 -0.51
CA LEU A 71 -6.34 -4.36 -1.01
C LEU A 71 -6.53 -4.17 -2.52
N ARG A 72 -6.45 -5.24 -3.31
CA ARG A 72 -6.69 -5.20 -4.77
C ARG A 72 -8.10 -4.68 -5.09
N GLN A 73 -9.12 -5.21 -4.42
CA GLN A 73 -10.50 -4.81 -4.63
C GLN A 73 -10.75 -3.35 -4.28
N ARG A 74 -10.17 -2.87 -3.16
CA ARG A 74 -10.20 -1.45 -2.78
C ARG A 74 -9.57 -0.58 -3.87
N LEU A 75 -8.37 -0.92 -4.33
CA LEU A 75 -7.70 -0.14 -5.39
C LEU A 75 -8.49 -0.12 -6.71
N ASN A 76 -9.21 -1.19 -7.05
CA ASN A 76 -10.11 -1.23 -8.20
C ASN A 76 -11.38 -0.36 -8.05
N GLN A 77 -11.63 0.26 -6.89
CA GLN A 77 -12.68 1.26 -6.72
C GLN A 77 -12.28 2.62 -7.31
N LEU A 78 -10.98 2.82 -7.61
CA LEU A 78 -10.50 4.02 -8.27
C LEU A 78 -10.92 4.04 -9.75
N PRO A 79 -11.30 5.20 -10.31
CA PRO A 79 -11.76 5.26 -11.69
C PRO A 79 -10.67 4.81 -12.67
N GLY A 80 -11.02 3.86 -13.54
CA GLY A 80 -10.12 3.34 -14.57
C GLY A 80 -8.99 2.44 -14.05
N VAL A 81 -8.99 2.06 -12.78
CA VAL A 81 -8.06 1.08 -12.22
C VAL A 81 -8.67 -0.31 -12.28
N ASP A 82 -8.04 -1.21 -13.03
CA ASP A 82 -8.40 -2.64 -13.08
C ASP A 82 -7.16 -3.51 -12.92
N ILE A 83 -6.88 -3.90 -11.68
CA ILE A 83 -5.83 -4.84 -11.34
C ILE A 83 -6.41 -6.25 -11.35
N ALA A 84 -6.04 -7.08 -12.32
CA ALA A 84 -6.49 -8.47 -12.38
C ALA A 84 -6.03 -9.30 -11.16
N ALA A 85 -6.87 -10.25 -10.70
CA ALA A 85 -6.57 -11.13 -9.57
C ALA A 85 -5.26 -11.93 -9.74
N ALA A 86 -4.91 -12.30 -10.98
CA ALA A 86 -3.65 -12.99 -11.30
C ALA A 86 -2.39 -12.14 -11.02
N LYS A 87 -2.51 -10.87 -10.63
CA LYS A 87 -1.40 -9.96 -10.32
C LYS A 87 -1.06 -9.88 -8.81
N LEU A 88 -1.73 -10.64 -7.95
CA LEU A 88 -1.51 -10.64 -6.47
C LEU A 88 -0.12 -11.11 -6.01
N THR A 89 0.76 -11.52 -6.91
CA THR A 89 2.16 -11.88 -6.63
C THR A 89 3.15 -11.03 -7.44
N LEU A 90 2.67 -10.01 -8.15
CA LEU A 90 3.45 -9.16 -9.04
C LEU A 90 3.46 -7.71 -8.53
N ARG A 91 3.88 -6.78 -9.40
CA ARG A 91 3.90 -5.34 -9.12
C ARG A 91 3.08 -4.55 -10.14
N PRO A 92 1.75 -4.77 -10.20
CA PRO A 92 0.87 -3.98 -11.05
C PRO A 92 0.88 -2.52 -10.57
N GLY A 93 0.36 -1.63 -11.39
CA GLY A 93 0.23 -0.23 -11.01
C GLY A 93 -0.73 0.50 -11.93
N PHE A 94 -0.95 1.77 -11.62
CA PHE A 94 -1.79 2.64 -12.43
C PHE A 94 -1.16 4.04 -12.55
N PRO A 95 -1.54 4.82 -13.58
CA PRO A 95 -1.07 6.19 -13.74
C PRO A 95 -1.57 7.12 -12.62
N LEU A 96 -0.70 7.95 -12.04
CA LEU A 96 -1.03 8.94 -11.03
C LEU A 96 -2.05 9.99 -11.51
N LYS A 97 -2.20 10.18 -12.82
CA LYS A 97 -3.24 11.06 -13.40
C LYS A 97 -4.67 10.67 -13.00
N VAL A 98 -4.90 9.41 -12.57
CA VAL A 98 -6.17 8.96 -11.98
C VAL A 98 -6.57 9.85 -10.80
N LEU A 99 -5.61 10.34 -10.01
CA LEU A 99 -5.88 11.18 -8.84
C LEU A 99 -6.37 12.60 -9.19
N GLY A 100 -6.31 13.00 -10.47
CA GLY A 100 -6.93 14.23 -10.95
C GLY A 100 -8.44 14.11 -11.18
N GLN A 101 -9.00 12.91 -11.11
CA GLN A 101 -10.44 12.68 -11.22
C GLN A 101 -11.13 12.98 -9.88
N ALA A 102 -12.36 13.49 -9.94
CA ALA A 102 -13.10 13.92 -8.76
C ALA A 102 -13.22 12.77 -7.73
N GLY A 103 -12.80 13.04 -6.49
CA GLY A 103 -12.87 12.09 -5.38
C GLY A 103 -11.84 10.96 -5.38
N ALA A 104 -11.04 10.81 -6.45
CA ALA A 104 -10.11 9.68 -6.57
C ALA A 104 -8.94 9.76 -5.58
N ALA A 105 -8.45 10.97 -5.30
CA ALA A 105 -7.39 11.20 -4.32
C ALA A 105 -7.87 10.83 -2.91
N GLU A 106 -9.05 11.31 -2.51
CA GLU A 106 -9.68 11.02 -1.22
C GLU A 106 -9.97 9.52 -1.06
N THR A 107 -10.44 8.88 -2.12
CA THR A 107 -10.69 7.43 -2.14
C THR A 107 -9.41 6.63 -1.94
N LEU A 108 -8.34 6.97 -2.67
CA LEU A 108 -7.04 6.31 -2.50
C LEU A 108 -6.51 6.50 -1.07
N LEU A 109 -6.67 7.69 -0.50
CA LEU A 109 -6.23 7.96 0.87
C LEU A 109 -6.96 7.11 1.90
N GLY A 110 -8.27 6.93 1.76
CA GLY A 110 -9.03 6.01 2.61
C GLY A 110 -8.53 4.57 2.51
N HIS A 111 -8.09 4.14 1.32
CA HIS A 111 -7.51 2.80 1.13
C HIS A 111 -6.11 2.67 1.72
N LEU A 112 -5.28 3.72 1.60
CA LEU A 112 -3.95 3.76 2.22
C LEU A 112 -4.05 3.81 3.74
N GLN A 113 -5.02 4.55 4.30
CA GLN A 113 -5.31 4.53 5.73
C GLN A 113 -5.72 3.14 6.19
N TRP A 114 -6.65 2.48 5.50
CA TRP A 114 -7.02 1.11 5.83
C TRP A 114 -5.81 0.16 5.80
N PHE A 115 -4.94 0.27 4.79
CA PHE A 115 -3.71 -0.52 4.74
C PHE A 115 -2.81 -0.26 5.94
N TYR A 116 -2.61 1.02 6.28
CA TYR A 116 -1.79 1.42 7.42
C TYR A 116 -2.34 0.85 8.73
N GLU A 117 -3.66 0.91 8.94
CA GLU A 117 -4.33 0.33 10.09
C GLU A 117 -4.11 -1.18 10.15
N GLN A 118 -4.37 -1.92 9.06
CA GLN A 118 -4.12 -3.37 9.00
C GLN A 118 -2.66 -3.70 9.30
N ALA A 119 -1.71 -2.95 8.74
CA ALA A 119 -0.29 -3.14 9.00
C ALA A 119 0.09 -2.97 10.48
N HIS A 120 -0.73 -2.31 11.31
CA HIS A 120 -0.47 -2.12 12.73
C HIS A 120 -1.40 -2.92 13.65
N VAL A 121 -2.36 -3.68 13.11
CA VAL A 121 -3.12 -4.64 13.89
C VAL A 121 -2.15 -5.74 14.33
N SER A 122 -1.81 -5.76 15.62
CA SER A 122 -1.13 -6.91 16.21
C SER A 122 -2.14 -8.06 16.29
N ASP A 123 -1.74 -9.27 15.89
CA ASP A 123 -2.59 -10.47 15.99
C ASP A 123 -3.12 -10.62 17.43
N GLN A 124 -4.37 -10.22 17.65
CA GLN A 124 -5.10 -10.54 18.88
C GLN A 124 -5.60 -11.98 18.80
N HIS A 125 -4.69 -12.95 18.70
CA HIS A 125 -5.00 -14.36 18.91
C HIS A 125 -3.85 -15.06 19.64
N SER A 126 -3.73 -14.78 20.93
CA SER A 126 -3.08 -15.68 21.88
C SER A 126 -3.80 -15.61 23.21
N THR A 127 -4.91 -16.35 23.35
CA THR A 127 -5.22 -17.23 24.50
C THR A 127 -6.60 -17.86 24.34
N ILE A 128 -6.65 -19.10 23.86
CA ILE A 128 -7.52 -20.10 24.48
C ILE A 128 -6.56 -21.19 24.96
N THR A 129 -6.10 -21.03 26.20
CA THR A 129 -5.53 -22.14 26.95
C THR A 129 -6.71 -22.85 27.61
N VAL A 130 -6.95 -24.11 27.22
CA VAL A 130 -7.75 -25.07 28.01
C VAL A 130 -6.83 -25.72 29.02
#